data_AF-A0A9Q8VTJ5-F1
#
_entry.id   AF-A0A9Q8VTJ5-F1
#
_cell.length_a   1.000
_cell.length_b   1.000
_cell.length_c   1.000
_cell.angle_alpha   90.00
_cell.angle_beta   90.00
_cell.angle_gamma   90.00
#
_symmetry.space_group_name_H-M   'P 1'
#
loop_
_entity.id
_entity.type
_entity.pdbx_description
1 polymer ?
#
loop_
_entity_poly.entity_id
_entity_poly.type
_entity_poly.pdbx_seq_one_letter_code
_entity_poly.pdbx_strand_id
1 'polypeptide(L)'
;MPKYSDYFDFKYTPKGIVYHAIDYSGYSGDVNIPDQLKSYNSFFEDSKRRRIGFAVQNGSVYREINIANIYSVDAQIPIFNKLFSQANTHIPNFSNSIKTYEFDSGGTSIPIPTSVKDEAEKVYKEIKEILIVALVIFLLWEIFGKEMMKRKR
;
A
#
# COMPACT_ATOMS: atom_id res chain seq x y z
N MET A 1 -20.84 18.81 14.82
CA MET A 1 -21.60 18.20 13.72
C MET A 1 -21.57 19.16 12.54
N PRO A 2 -21.13 18.77 11.32
CA PRO A 2 -21.01 19.71 10.20
C PRO A 2 -22.39 20.18 9.73
N LYS A 3 -22.46 21.39 9.20
CA LYS A 3 -23.68 22.12 8.79
C LYS A 3 -24.34 21.60 7.49
N TYR A 4 -23.91 20.44 6.99
CA TYR A 4 -24.20 19.94 5.64
C TYR A 4 -24.84 18.53 5.67
N SER A 5 -25.71 18.26 6.65
CA SER A 5 -26.27 16.91 6.89
C SER A 5 -26.97 16.27 5.68
N ASP A 6 -27.45 17.08 4.75
CA ASP A 6 -28.34 16.61 3.68
C ASP A 6 -27.56 16.11 2.44
N TYR A 7 -26.25 16.35 2.38
CA TYR A 7 -25.37 15.96 1.25
C TYR A 7 -24.49 14.76 1.55
N PHE A 8 -24.36 14.38 2.82
CA PHE A 8 -23.46 13.32 3.28
C PHE A 8 -24.25 12.14 3.83
N ASP A 9 -23.93 10.94 3.33
CA ASP A 9 -24.40 9.71 3.94
C ASP A 9 -23.52 9.43 5.16
N PHE A 10 -24.06 9.72 6.35
CA PHE A 10 -23.39 9.38 7.61
C PHE A 10 -23.28 7.87 7.84
N LYS A 11 -23.91 7.03 7.01
CA LYS A 11 -23.88 5.57 7.09
C LYS A 11 -22.87 4.96 6.10
N TYR A 12 -21.74 5.62 5.87
CA TYR A 12 -20.63 4.96 5.18
C TYR A 12 -19.94 3.98 6.13
N THR A 13 -20.09 2.69 5.85
CA THR A 13 -19.28 1.63 6.47
C THR A 13 -18.13 1.30 5.52
N PRO A 14 -16.88 1.67 5.86
CA PRO A 14 -15.72 1.26 5.07
C PRO A 14 -15.64 -0.26 4.92
N LYS A 15 -15.28 -0.72 3.73
CA LYS A 15 -15.01 -2.15 3.45
C LYS A 15 -13.64 -2.57 3.95
N GLY A 16 -12.68 -1.64 3.98
CA GLY A 16 -11.35 -1.82 4.51
C GLY A 16 -10.86 -0.62 5.31
N ILE A 17 -9.54 -0.48 5.42
CA ILE A 17 -8.91 0.72 5.96
C ILE A 17 -9.09 1.85 4.96
N VAL A 18 -9.50 3.02 5.45
CA VAL A 18 -9.55 4.25 4.67
C VAL A 18 -8.21 4.95 4.83
N TYR A 19 -7.64 5.35 3.70
CA TYR A 19 -6.37 6.05 3.66
C TYR A 19 -6.58 7.47 3.16
N HIS A 20 -5.93 8.42 3.81
CA HIS A 20 -5.68 9.73 3.24
C HIS A 20 -4.42 9.65 2.38
N ALA A 21 -4.51 10.06 1.12
CA ALA A 21 -3.42 10.00 0.16
C ALA A 21 -3.00 11.40 -0.31
N ILE A 22 -1.69 11.56 -0.48
CA ILE A 22 -1.08 12.61 -1.30
C ILE A 22 -0.56 11.93 -2.57
N ASP A 23 -1.16 12.29 -3.70
CA ASP A 23 -0.75 11.86 -5.05
C ASP A 23 0.06 12.96 -5.71
N TYR A 24 1.33 12.65 -5.96
CA TYR A 24 2.30 13.53 -6.61
C TYR A 24 2.67 13.04 -8.02
N SER A 25 1.83 12.21 -8.63
CA SER A 25 2.01 11.75 -10.01
C SER A 25 1.97 12.88 -11.03
N GLY A 26 1.33 14.01 -10.71
CA GLY A 26 1.28 15.22 -11.53
C GLY A 26 2.59 16.03 -11.55
N TYR A 27 3.61 15.60 -10.80
CA TYR A 27 4.95 16.18 -10.82
C TYR A 27 5.98 15.10 -11.16
N SER A 28 6.82 15.33 -12.17
CA SER A 28 7.83 14.38 -12.64
C SER A 28 9.18 14.50 -11.95
N GLY A 29 9.42 15.59 -11.20
CA GLY A 29 10.69 15.81 -10.51
C GLY A 29 10.81 15.08 -9.17
N ASP A 30 11.89 15.41 -8.46
CA ASP A 30 12.20 14.83 -7.16
C ASP A 30 11.27 15.34 -6.07
N VAL A 31 10.75 14.41 -5.27
CA VAL A 31 9.85 14.66 -4.15
C VAL A 31 10.55 14.20 -2.89
N ASN A 32 10.61 15.07 -1.89
CA ASN A 32 11.14 14.77 -0.57
C ASN A 32 10.02 14.20 0.30
N ILE A 33 10.24 13.03 0.91
CA ILE A 33 9.31 12.40 1.84
C ILE A 33 9.96 12.44 3.24
N PRO A 34 9.60 13.40 4.11
CA PRO A 34 10.17 13.50 5.44
C PRO A 34 9.95 12.25 6.29
N ASP A 35 10.94 11.85 7.07
CA ASP A 35 10.82 10.71 8.00
C ASP A 35 9.71 10.90 9.03
N GLN A 36 9.38 12.15 9.37
CA GLN A 36 8.24 12.46 10.25
C GLN A 36 6.90 11.96 9.68
N LEU A 37 6.73 11.89 8.35
CA LEU A 37 5.50 11.34 7.77
C LEU A 37 5.39 9.83 8.01
N LYS A 38 6.52 9.13 8.13
CA LYS A 38 6.57 7.66 8.30
C LYS A 38 6.09 7.21 9.67
N SER A 39 5.98 8.11 10.65
CA SER A 39 5.43 7.79 11.97
C SER A 39 3.90 7.80 12.01
N TYR A 40 3.23 8.21 10.92
CA TYR A 40 1.78 8.22 10.88
C TYR A 40 1.24 6.79 10.79
N ASN A 41 0.02 6.60 11.32
CA ASN A 41 -0.60 5.29 11.43
C ASN A 41 -0.69 4.59 10.07
N SER A 42 -0.12 3.39 9.97
CA SER A 42 -0.10 2.59 8.74
C SER A 42 0.37 3.41 7.53
N PHE A 43 1.40 4.23 7.72
CA PHE A 43 2.00 4.98 6.61
C PHE A 43 2.33 4.05 5.44
N PHE A 44 2.02 4.50 4.24
CA PHE A 44 2.38 3.78 3.02
C PHE A 44 3.07 4.72 2.03
N GLU A 45 3.93 4.11 1.22
CA GLU A 45 4.53 4.73 0.06
C GLU A 45 4.35 3.78 -1.14
N ASP A 46 3.65 4.27 -2.16
CA ASP A 46 3.47 3.61 -3.45
C ASP A 46 4.26 4.39 -4.49
N SER A 47 5.52 4.00 -4.68
CA SER A 47 6.43 4.65 -5.63
C SER A 47 5.97 4.47 -7.08
N LYS A 48 5.20 3.40 -7.40
CA LYS A 48 4.70 3.16 -8.77
C LYS A 48 3.59 4.14 -9.13
N ARG A 49 2.66 4.38 -8.20
CA ARG A 49 1.57 5.34 -8.38
C ARG A 49 1.94 6.75 -7.94
N ARG A 50 3.14 6.95 -7.39
CA ARG A 50 3.64 8.22 -6.86
C ARG A 50 2.71 8.79 -5.79
N ARG A 51 2.44 7.96 -4.78
CA ARG A 51 1.52 8.28 -3.67
C ARG A 51 2.16 7.96 -2.34
N ILE A 52 1.84 8.78 -1.35
CA ILE A 52 2.06 8.46 0.06
C ILE A 52 0.77 8.71 0.82
N GLY A 53 0.67 8.16 2.02
CA GLY A 53 -0.49 8.43 2.85
C GLY A 53 -0.45 7.68 4.16
N PHE A 54 -1.54 7.78 4.91
CA PHE A 54 -1.71 7.12 6.18
C PHE A 54 -3.16 6.70 6.39
N ALA A 55 -3.37 5.72 7.27
CA ALA A 55 -4.70 5.24 7.62
C ALA A 55 -5.38 6.24 8.58
N VAL A 56 -6.53 6.77 8.15
CA VAL A 56 -7.31 7.71 8.97
C VAL A 56 -8.02 7.00 10.12
N GLN A 57 -8.33 7.74 11.18
CA GLN A 57 -9.01 7.22 12.35
C GLN A 57 -10.41 6.70 12.01
N ASN A 58 -10.76 5.56 12.59
CA ASN A 58 -12.07 4.94 12.39
C ASN A 58 -13.19 5.85 12.96
N GLY A 59 -14.28 6.03 12.22
CA GLY A 59 -15.37 6.95 12.59
C GLY A 59 -15.15 8.42 12.17
N SER A 60 -14.00 8.76 11.57
CA SER A 60 -13.78 10.08 10.95
C SER A 60 -14.26 10.16 9.50
N VAL A 61 -14.80 9.07 8.95
CA VAL A 61 -15.04 8.89 7.52
C VAL A 61 -16.51 9.07 7.18
N TYR A 62 -16.78 9.78 6.09
CA TYR A 62 -18.12 10.00 5.54
C TYR A 62 -18.05 9.96 4.01
N ARG A 63 -19.20 9.76 3.36
CA ARG A 63 -19.32 9.65 1.90
C ARG A 63 -20.40 10.61 1.40
N GLU A 64 -20.17 11.24 0.25
CA GLU A 64 -21.23 12.02 -0.42
C GLU A 64 -22.29 11.09 -1.05
N ILE A 65 -23.57 11.45 -0.93
CA ILE A 65 -24.68 10.59 -1.37
C ILE A 65 -24.68 10.36 -2.89
N ASN A 66 -24.22 11.36 -3.66
CA ASN A 66 -24.31 11.37 -5.14
C ASN A 66 -22.97 11.14 -5.84
N ILE A 67 -21.87 11.15 -5.09
CA ILE A 67 -20.51 11.01 -5.62
C ILE A 67 -19.84 9.97 -4.74
N ALA A 68 -19.28 8.92 -5.34
CA ALA A 68 -18.61 7.83 -4.59
C ALA A 68 -17.30 8.27 -3.92
N ASN A 69 -17.12 9.57 -3.67
CA ASN A 69 -15.99 10.15 -2.97
C ASN A 69 -16.14 9.92 -1.47
N ILE A 70 -15.04 9.50 -0.88
CA ILE A 70 -14.88 9.30 0.55
C ILE A 70 -14.14 10.52 1.07
N TYR A 71 -14.53 10.98 2.25
CA TYR A 71 -13.91 12.11 2.92
C TYR A 71 -13.63 11.75 4.38
N SER A 72 -12.61 12.36 4.96
CA SER A 72 -12.30 12.20 6.37
C SER A 72 -12.18 13.55 7.08
N VAL A 73 -12.63 13.60 8.34
CA VAL A 73 -12.41 14.72 9.27
C VAL A 73 -11.26 14.46 10.24
N ASP A 74 -10.37 13.51 9.94
CA ASP A 74 -9.22 13.22 10.79
C ASP A 74 -8.33 14.47 10.95
N ALA A 75 -8.14 14.90 12.21
CA ALA A 75 -7.37 16.09 12.56
C ALA A 75 -5.89 16.00 12.16
N GLN A 76 -5.39 14.79 11.85
CA GLN A 76 -4.03 14.57 11.36
C GLN A 76 -3.84 14.99 9.90
N ILE A 77 -4.90 15.04 9.08
CA ILE A 77 -4.84 15.34 7.64
C ILE A 77 -4.20 16.71 7.35
N PRO A 78 -4.64 17.83 7.98
CA PRO A 78 -4.03 19.14 7.73
C PRO A 78 -2.56 19.19 8.11
N ILE A 79 -2.16 18.48 9.17
CA ILE A 79 -0.78 18.43 9.65
C ILE A 79 0.07 17.62 8.67
N PHE A 80 -0.41 16.45 8.23
CA PHE A 80 0.26 15.59 7.25
C PHE A 80 0.51 16.34 5.93
N ASN A 81 -0.53 17.00 5.40
CA ASN A 81 -0.44 17.79 4.17
C ASN A 81 0.53 18.96 4.31
N LYS A 82 0.53 19.63 5.47
CA LYS A 82 1.45 20.73 5.76
C LYS A 82 2.91 20.27 5.81
N LEU A 83 3.20 19.17 6.49
CA LEU A 83 4.55 18.61 6.56
C LEU A 83 5.08 18.24 5.17
N PHE A 84 4.25 17.60 4.35
CA PHE A 84 4.61 17.26 2.97
C PHE A 84 4.85 18.51 2.11
N SER A 85 3.98 19.53 2.20
CA SER A 85 4.14 20.74 1.39
C SER A 85 5.35 21.57 1.82
N GLN A 86 5.64 21.67 3.12
CA GLN A 86 6.83 22.36 3.63
C GLN A 86 8.13 21.71 3.16
N ALA A 87 8.15 20.38 3.08
CA ALA A 87 9.31 19.64 2.58
C ALA A 87 9.52 19.73 1.06
N ASN A 88 8.51 20.20 0.32
CA ASN A 88 8.46 20.20 -1.14
C ASN A 88 8.12 21.59 -1.71
N THR A 89 8.59 22.65 -1.06
CA THR A 89 8.36 24.05 -1.49
C THR A 89 8.95 24.38 -2.86
N HIS A 90 9.88 23.54 -3.35
CA HIS A 90 10.48 23.66 -4.68
C HIS A 90 9.56 23.22 -5.83
N ILE A 91 8.46 22.50 -5.56
CA ILE A 91 7.56 22.02 -6.61
C ILE A 91 6.75 23.21 -7.17
N PRO A 92 6.91 23.56 -8.46
CA PRO A 92 6.13 24.63 -9.07
C PRO A 92 4.66 24.22 -9.20
N ASN A 93 3.75 25.18 -9.08
CA ASN A 93 2.30 24.95 -9.20
C ASN A 93 1.80 23.79 -8.32
N PHE A 94 2.27 23.73 -7.07
CA PHE A 94 2.02 22.64 -6.13
C PHE A 94 0.55 22.18 -6.10
N SER A 95 -0.41 23.11 -6.04
CA SER A 95 -1.84 22.81 -6.00
C SER A 95 -2.38 22.08 -7.24
N ASN A 96 -1.73 22.25 -8.39
CA ASN A 96 -2.14 21.61 -9.64
C ASN A 96 -1.45 20.26 -9.82
N SER A 97 -0.22 20.13 -9.33
CA SER A 97 0.60 18.93 -9.47
C SER A 97 0.37 17.90 -8.36
N ILE A 98 -0.08 18.33 -7.19
CA ILE A 98 -0.31 17.51 -6.01
C ILE A 98 -1.80 17.42 -5.74
N LYS A 99 -2.33 16.20 -5.71
CA LYS A 99 -3.72 15.91 -5.37
C LYS A 99 -3.79 15.24 -4.02
N THR A 100 -4.82 15.56 -3.25
CA THR A 100 -5.11 14.87 -1.99
C THR A 100 -6.51 14.32 -2.01
N TYR A 101 -6.68 13.07 -1.58
CA TYR A 101 -7.99 12.43 -1.55
C TYR A 101 -7.95 11.20 -0.64
N GLU A 102 -9.12 10.77 -0.23
CA GLU A 102 -9.31 9.57 0.58
C GLU A 102 -9.79 8.40 -0.28
N PHE A 103 -9.31 7.20 0.04
CA PHE A 103 -9.75 5.99 -0.63
C PHE A 103 -9.90 4.83 0.35
N ASP A 104 -10.87 3.98 0.08
CA ASP A 104 -11.06 2.72 0.78
C ASP A 104 -10.18 1.65 0.12
N SER A 105 -9.37 0.96 0.92
CA SER A 105 -8.56 -0.18 0.46
C SER A 105 -9.38 -1.36 -0.07
N GLY A 106 -10.69 -1.42 0.19
CA GLY A 106 -11.58 -2.44 -0.37
C GLY A 106 -11.54 -3.80 0.35
N GLY A 107 -10.82 -3.90 1.47
CA GLY A 107 -10.59 -5.13 2.26
C GLY A 107 -9.45 -6.00 1.67
N THR A 108 -8.52 -6.58 2.43
CA THR A 108 -8.42 -6.95 3.84
C THR A 108 -7.66 -5.94 4.71
N SER A 109 -8.29 -5.54 5.83
CA SER A 109 -7.93 -4.40 6.69
C SER A 109 -6.99 -4.75 7.85
N ILE A 110 -6.07 -5.68 7.64
CA ILE A 110 -5.01 -5.92 8.62
C ILE A 110 -3.74 -5.52 7.90
N PRO A 111 -3.03 -4.45 8.32
CA PRO A 111 -1.66 -4.29 7.88
C PRO A 111 -0.95 -5.59 8.24
N ILE A 112 -0.58 -6.37 7.22
CA ILE A 112 0.12 -7.63 7.45
C ILE A 112 1.36 -7.24 8.25
N PRO A 113 1.52 -7.73 9.50
CA PRO A 113 2.68 -7.40 10.29
C PRO A 113 3.92 -7.68 9.46
N THR A 114 4.92 -6.79 9.48
CA THR A 114 6.18 -7.00 8.75
C THR A 114 6.76 -8.38 9.03
N SER A 115 6.63 -8.88 10.27
CA SER A 115 6.99 -10.25 10.64
C SER A 115 6.28 -11.34 9.82
N VAL A 116 4.98 -11.21 9.56
CA VAL A 116 4.20 -12.19 8.78
C VAL A 116 4.58 -12.12 7.30
N LYS A 117 4.88 -10.92 6.79
CA LYS A 117 5.37 -10.74 5.42
C LYS A 117 6.75 -11.36 5.24
N ASP A 118 7.67 -11.09 6.16
CA ASP A 118 9.03 -11.63 6.15
C ASP A 118 9.03 -13.15 6.31
N GLU A 119 8.16 -13.70 7.17
CA GLU A 119 7.98 -15.14 7.32
C GLU A 119 7.40 -15.79 6.05
N ALA A 120 6.38 -15.19 5.44
CA ALA A 120 5.80 -15.70 4.20
C ALA A 120 6.82 -15.68 3.04
N GLU A 121 7.63 -14.63 2.94
CA GLU A 121 8.66 -14.49 1.91
C GLU A 121 9.81 -15.50 2.11
N LYS A 122 10.17 -15.78 3.37
CA LYS A 122 11.13 -16.83 3.73
C LYS A 122 10.60 -18.23 3.40
N VAL A 123 9.37 -18.55 3.80
CA VAL A 123 8.73 -19.85 3.51
C VAL A 123 8.61 -20.07 2.01
N TYR A 124 8.21 -19.04 1.25
CA TYR A 124 8.14 -19.12 -0.20
C TYR A 124 9.51 -19.43 -0.83
N LYS A 125 10.58 -18.78 -0.35
CA LYS A 125 11.94 -19.01 -0.85
C LYS A 125 12.42 -20.43 -0.56
N GLU A 126 12.20 -20.94 0.65
CA GLU A 126 12.57 -22.30 1.04
C GLU A 126 11.82 -23.35 0.20
N ILE A 127 10.50 -23.20 0.04
CA ILE A 127 9.71 -24.10 -0.80
C ILE A 127 10.20 -24.07 -2.25
N LYS A 128 10.49 -22.88 -2.78
CA LYS A 128 11.00 -22.72 -4.15
C LYS A 128 12.36 -23.42 -4.32
N GLU A 129 13.28 -23.27 -3.38
CA GLU A 129 14.57 -23.96 -3.40
C GLU A 129 14.41 -25.48 -3.34
N ILE A 130 13.57 -26.00 -2.43
CA ILE A 130 13.30 -27.43 -2.32
C ILE A 130 12.74 -27.99 -3.63
N LEU A 131 11.78 -27.29 -4.25
CA LEU A 131 11.20 -27.70 -5.53
C LEU A 131 12.24 -27.72 -6.66
N ILE A 132 13.13 -26.73 -6.70
CA ILE A 132 14.21 -26.67 -7.69
C ILE A 132 15.19 -27.83 -7.49
N VAL A 133 15.62 -28.09 -6.25
CA VAL A 133 16.56 -29.18 -5.94
C VAL A 133 15.92 -30.54 -6.27
N ALA A 134 14.66 -30.75 -5.92
CA ALA A 134 13.93 -31.97 -6.25
C ALA A 134 13.83 -32.17 -7.77
N LEU A 135 13.56 -31.09 -8.53
CA LEU A 135 13.52 -31.14 -9.98
C LEU A 135 14.88 -31.50 -10.58
N VAL A 136 15.97 -30.90 -10.06
CA VAL A 136 17.33 -31.20 -10.53
C VAL A 136 17.71 -32.66 -10.24
N ILE A 137 17.42 -33.17 -9.05
CA ILE A 137 17.67 -34.57 -8.69
C ILE A 137 16.88 -35.50 -9.61
N PHE A 138 15.60 -35.20 -9.85
CA PHE A 138 14.76 -35.97 -10.74
C PHE A 138 15.31 -36.00 -12.18
N LEU A 139 15.69 -34.85 -12.72
CA LEU A 139 16.27 -34.75 -14.07
C LEU A 139 17.61 -35.50 -14.17
N LEU A 140 18.49 -35.36 -13.16
CA LEU A 140 19.75 -36.11 -13.12
C LEU A 140 19.54 -37.62 -13.02
N TRP A 141 18.53 -38.08 -12.28
CA TRP A 141 18.15 -39.49 -12.21
C TRP A 141 17.59 -40.00 -13.54
N GLU A 142 16.74 -39.23 -14.21
CA GLU A 142 16.21 -39.56 -15.53
C GLU A 142 17.32 -39.67 -16.59
N ILE A 143 18.27 -38.74 -16.59
CA ILE A 143 19.37 -38.70 -17.56
C ILE A 143 20.40 -39.80 -17.27
N PHE A 144 20.92 -39.88 -16.03
CA PHE A 144 22.06 -40.73 -15.70
C PHE A 144 21.70 -42.00 -14.93
N GLY A 145 20.66 -41.96 -14.10
CA GLY A 145 20.23 -43.09 -13.26
C GLY A 145 19.70 -44.28 -14.07
N LYS A 146 18.95 -44.01 -15.16
CA LYS A 146 18.50 -45.03 -16.11
C LYS A 146 19.67 -45.72 -16.84
N GLU A 147 20.74 -44.97 -17.11
CA GLU A 147 21.91 -45.47 -17.83
C GLU A 147 22.81 -46.33 -16.93
N MET A 148 22.94 -45.97 -15.64
CA MET A 148 23.63 -46.81 -14.65
C MET A 148 22.88 -48.12 -14.34
N MET A 149 21.54 -48.13 -14.29
CA MET A 149 20.78 -49.36 -14.04
C MET A 149 20.84 -50.35 -15.21
N LYS A 150 21.06 -49.89 -16.45
CA LYS A 150 21.31 -50.77 -17.60
C LYS A 150 22.66 -51.49 -17.54
N ARG A 151 23.67 -50.93 -16.86
CA ARG A 151 24.99 -51.57 -16.68
C ARG A 151 25.04 -52.62 -15.57
N LYS A 152 24.03 -52.68 -14.71
CA LYS A 152 23.93 -53.65 -13.60
C LYS A 152 23.04 -54.87 -13.92
N ARG A 153 22.48 -54.95 -15.13
CA ARG A 153 21.68 -56.09 -15.60
C ARG A 153 22.49 -56.96 -16.55
#